data_AF-A0A7X8MWW9-F1
#
_entry.id   AF-A0A7X8MWW9-F1
#
_cell.length_a   1.000
_cell.length_b   1.000
_cell.length_c   1.000
_cell.angle_alpha   90.00
_cell.angle_beta   90.00
_cell.angle_gamma   90.00
#
_symmetry.space_group_name_H-M   'P 1'
#
loop_
_entity.id
_entity.type
_entity.pdbx_description
1 polymer ?
#
loop_
_entity_poly.entity_id
_entity_poly.type
_entity_poly.pdbx_seq_one_letter_code
_entity_poly.pdbx_strand_id
1 'polypeptide(L)'
;MESRREGIAPGQRVVFSVTASCGECPMCRRGLTAKCVQVRKTGHEAVEEVPGRIPDAVASTAGCAVATVMAALEQAGDLCGRS
;
A
#
# COMPACT_ATOMS: atom_id res chain seq x y z
N MET A 1 23.36 3.50 -3.02
CA MET A 1 22.25 2.59 -3.36
C MET A 1 21.02 3.47 -3.45
N GLU A 2 20.68 3.88 -4.67
CA GLU A 2 19.62 4.86 -4.92
C GLU A 2 18.42 4.15 -5.55
N SER A 3 17.29 4.21 -4.86
CA SER A 3 16.00 3.77 -5.36
C SER A 3 15.53 4.75 -6.44
N ARG A 4 15.73 4.42 -7.71
CA ARG A 4 15.37 5.31 -8.83
C ARG A 4 13.97 4.98 -9.36
N ARG A 5 12.94 5.23 -8.55
CA ARG A 5 11.56 5.29 -9.06
C ARG A 5 11.31 6.63 -9.72
N GLU A 6 10.84 6.63 -10.97
CA GLU A 6 10.42 7.85 -11.67
C GLU A 6 9.25 8.52 -10.92
N GLY A 7 9.33 9.84 -10.75
CA GLY A 7 8.29 10.64 -10.10
C GLY A 7 8.50 10.97 -8.62
N ILE A 8 9.59 10.52 -7.99
CA ILE A 8 9.95 10.91 -6.61
C ILE A 8 11.05 11.97 -6.62
N ALA A 9 10.81 13.10 -5.94
CA ALA A 9 11.70 14.23 -5.77
C ALA A 9 12.07 14.44 -4.29
N PRO A 10 13.27 14.98 -3.98
CA PRO A 10 13.65 15.33 -2.62
C PRO A 10 12.63 16.26 -1.94
N GLY A 11 12.26 15.94 -0.70
CA GLY A 11 11.25 16.66 0.08
C GLY A 11 9.86 16.01 0.09
N GLN A 12 9.61 15.01 -0.76
CA GLN A 12 8.40 14.21 -0.68
C GLN A 12 8.46 13.21 0.48
N ARG A 13 7.35 13.08 1.20
CA ARG A 13 7.21 12.09 2.27
C ARG A 13 6.81 10.76 1.68
N VAL A 14 7.50 9.70 2.10
CA VAL A 14 7.30 8.35 1.56
C VAL A 14 7.24 7.32 2.68
N VAL A 15 6.56 6.22 2.43
CA VAL A 15 6.48 5.07 3.35
C VAL A 15 7.00 3.82 2.67
N PHE A 16 7.71 2.99 3.44
CA PHE A 16 8.19 1.69 3.00
C PHE A 16 7.14 0.60 3.23
N SER A 17 6.95 -0.28 2.25
CA SER A 17 6.05 -1.44 2.36
C SER A 17 6.83 -2.76 2.31
N VAL A 18 6.43 -3.72 3.14
CA VAL A 18 6.95 -5.09 3.12
C VAL A 18 6.43 -5.89 1.92
N THR A 19 5.37 -5.40 1.27
CA THR A 19 4.73 -6.04 0.11
C THR A 19 4.38 -5.02 -0.95
N ALA A 20 4.82 -5.26 -2.19
CA ALA A 20 4.47 -4.46 -3.35
C ALA A 20 3.42 -5.20 -4.19
N SER A 21 2.30 -4.51 -4.48
CA SER A 21 1.31 -4.96 -5.46
C SER A 21 1.78 -4.69 -6.89
N CYS A 22 1.46 -5.55 -7.84
CA CYS A 22 1.95 -5.43 -9.22
C CYS A 22 1.25 -4.39 -10.11
N GLY A 23 0.15 -3.75 -9.66
CA GLY A 23 -0.61 -2.79 -10.46
C GLY A 23 -1.46 -3.36 -11.62
N GLU A 24 -1.10 -4.51 -12.20
CA GLU A 24 -1.67 -4.97 -13.48
C GLU A 24 -2.59 -6.19 -13.38
N CYS A 25 -2.52 -6.96 -12.28
CA CYS A 25 -3.34 -8.15 -12.13
C CYS A 25 -4.84 -7.80 -11.92
N PRO A 26 -5.77 -8.76 -12.09
CA PRO A 26 -7.21 -8.50 -11.95
C PRO A 26 -7.61 -7.86 -10.63
N MET A 27 -6.91 -8.17 -9.53
CA MET A 27 -7.18 -7.58 -8.21
C MET A 27 -6.66 -6.14 -8.13
N CYS A 28 -5.43 -5.89 -8.61
CA CYS A 28 -4.85 -4.54 -8.65
C CYS A 28 -5.67 -3.59 -9.53
N ARG A 29 -6.11 -4.04 -10.72
CA ARG A 29 -6.96 -3.24 -11.63
C ARG A 29 -8.32 -2.89 -11.03
N ARG A 30 -8.76 -3.61 -10.00
CA ARG A 30 -10.00 -3.36 -9.24
C ARG A 30 -9.77 -2.51 -7.98
N GLY A 31 -8.55 -2.01 -7.75
CA GLY A 31 -8.17 -1.28 -6.54
C GLY A 31 -7.89 -2.17 -5.33
N LEU A 32 -7.99 -3.51 -5.47
CA LEU A 32 -7.82 -4.47 -4.38
C LEU A 32 -6.35 -4.90 -4.25
N THR A 33 -5.46 -3.92 -4.12
CA THR A 33 -4.00 -4.11 -4.19
C THR A 33 -3.46 -5.00 -3.07
N ALA A 34 -4.14 -5.07 -1.92
CA ALA A 34 -3.82 -5.99 -0.83
C ALA A 34 -4.04 -7.46 -1.20
N LYS A 35 -4.87 -7.74 -2.22
CA LYS A 35 -5.15 -9.08 -2.75
C LYS A 35 -4.39 -9.35 -4.05
N CYS A 36 -3.28 -8.67 -4.27
CA CYS A 36 -2.47 -8.86 -5.46
C CYS A 36 -2.03 -10.33 -5.58
N VAL A 37 -2.45 -11.00 -6.66
CA VAL A 37 -2.07 -12.40 -6.93
C VAL A 37 -0.61 -12.54 -7.40
N GLN A 38 0.08 -11.43 -7.63
CA GLN A 38 1.49 -11.35 -8.01
C GLN A 38 2.27 -10.52 -6.98
N VAL A 39 1.84 -10.55 -5.71
CA VAL A 39 2.45 -9.76 -4.65
C VAL A 39 3.94 -10.10 -4.53
N ARG A 40 4.77 -9.06 -4.49
CA ARG A 40 6.22 -9.21 -4.26
C ARG A 40 6.50 -8.81 -2.82
N LYS A 41 7.05 -9.73 -2.02
CA LYS A 41 7.58 -9.41 -0.68
C LYS A 41 8.93 -8.71 -0.86
N THR A 42 9.13 -7.57 -0.21
CA THR A 42 10.30 -6.73 -0.49
C THR A 42 11.58 -7.28 0.13
N GLY A 43 12.61 -7.29 -0.71
CA GLY A 43 14.03 -7.43 -0.39
C GLY A 43 14.94 -6.52 -1.24
N HIS A 44 14.38 -5.73 -2.18
CA HIS A 44 15.04 -4.62 -2.92
C HIS A 44 13.95 -3.64 -3.47
N GLU A 45 13.38 -2.86 -2.54
CA GLU A 45 12.71 -1.54 -2.64
C GLU A 45 11.41 -1.32 -3.47
N ALA A 46 10.32 -1.06 -2.74
CA ALA A 46 9.16 -0.31 -3.22
C ALA A 46 8.84 0.84 -2.26
N VAL A 47 8.73 2.05 -2.79
CA VAL A 47 8.51 3.31 -2.07
C VAL A 47 7.34 4.03 -2.72
N GLU A 48 6.38 4.50 -1.91
CA GLU A 48 5.18 5.19 -2.37
C GLU A 48 5.09 6.59 -1.72
N GLU A 49 4.69 7.60 -2.49
CA GLU A 49 4.48 8.95 -1.99
C GLU A 49 3.22 9.03 -1.12
N VAL A 50 3.34 9.70 0.02
CA VAL A 50 2.25 9.92 0.96
C VAL A 50 1.83 11.40 0.95
N PRO A 51 0.53 11.70 0.74
CA PRO A 51 0.04 13.08 0.73
C PRO A 51 0.38 13.85 2.02
N GLY A 52 0.73 15.13 1.88
CA GLY A 52 1.10 16.09 2.94
C GLY A 52 0.14 16.17 4.15
N ARG A 53 -1.14 15.84 3.94
CA ARG A 53 -2.18 15.86 4.97
C ARG A 53 -2.16 14.66 5.93
N ILE A 54 -1.52 13.56 5.56
CA ILE A 54 -1.51 12.34 6.37
C ILE A 54 -0.38 12.43 7.40
N PRO A 55 -0.65 12.27 8.71
CA PRO A 55 0.40 12.23 9.73
C PRO A 55 1.31 11.02 9.57
N ASP A 56 2.61 11.17 9.84
CA ASP A 56 3.60 10.10 9.66
C ASP A 56 3.30 8.86 10.53
N ALA A 57 2.72 9.08 11.72
CA ALA A 57 2.27 8.00 12.60
C ALA A 57 1.25 7.07 11.90
N VAL A 58 0.31 7.64 11.14
CA VAL A 58 -0.66 6.86 10.36
C VAL A 58 0.02 6.24 9.14
N ALA A 59 0.81 7.05 8.43
CA ALA A 59 1.50 6.66 7.21
C ALA A 59 2.39 5.42 7.42
N SER A 60 3.19 5.39 8.49
CA SER A 60 4.13 4.29 8.80
C SER A 60 3.48 2.91 8.87
N THR A 61 2.22 2.84 9.32
CA THR A 61 1.49 1.58 9.47
C THR A 61 0.82 1.10 8.17
N ALA A 62 0.72 1.98 7.16
CA ALA A 62 0.05 1.72 5.89
C ALA A 62 0.64 0.51 5.17
N GLY A 63 1.96 0.32 5.21
CA GLY A 63 2.64 -0.79 4.52
C GLY A 63 2.54 -2.14 5.20
N CYS A 64 1.94 -2.24 6.40
CA CYS A 64 1.88 -3.48 7.17
C CYS A 64 0.51 -3.67 7.85
N ALA A 65 0.37 -3.21 9.10
CA ALA A 65 -0.82 -3.49 9.90
C ALA A 65 -2.10 -2.90 9.27
N VAL A 66 -2.05 -1.66 8.77
CA VAL A 66 -3.22 -1.02 8.14
C VAL A 66 -3.57 -1.70 6.82
N ALA A 67 -2.59 -2.06 5.99
CA ALA A 67 -2.86 -2.85 4.77
C ALA A 67 -3.56 -4.18 5.09
N THR A 68 -3.20 -4.84 6.20
CA THR A 68 -3.83 -6.09 6.63
C THR A 68 -5.29 -5.87 7.04
N VAL A 69 -5.57 -4.82 7.79
CA VAL A 69 -6.96 -4.45 8.17
C VAL A 69 -7.79 -4.14 6.94
N MET A 70 -7.25 -3.35 6.01
CA MET A 70 -7.96 -3.03 4.76
C MET A 70 -8.23 -4.29 3.94
N ALA A 71 -7.28 -5.22 3.86
CA ALA A 71 -7.48 -6.52 3.20
C ALA A 71 -8.64 -7.33 3.81
N ALA A 72 -8.75 -7.32 5.14
CA ALA A 72 -9.82 -7.97 5.87
C ALA A 72 -11.18 -7.30 5.59
N LEU A 73 -11.23 -5.97 5.62
CA LEU A 73 -12.45 -5.21 5.30
C LEU A 73 -12.89 -5.44 3.85
N GLU A 74 -11.97 -5.40 2.89
CA GLU A 74 -12.24 -5.71 1.48
C GLU A 74 -12.71 -7.16 1.27
N GLN A 75 -12.36 -8.08 2.17
CA GLN A 75 -12.86 -9.45 2.15
C GLN A 75 -14.26 -9.58 2.78
N ALA A 76 -14.52 -8.80 3.82
CA ALA A 76 -15.80 -8.78 4.50
C ALA A 76 -16.89 -8.06 3.71
N GLY A 77 -16.51 -7.14 2.81
CA GLY A 77 -17.47 -6.33 2.05
C GLY A 77 -18.12 -5.24 2.92
N ASP A 78 -19.27 -4.71 2.52
CA ASP A 78 -19.98 -3.69 3.29
C ASP A 78 -20.44 -4.24 4.66
N LEU A 79 -20.10 -3.52 5.73
CA LEU A 79 -20.41 -3.90 7.11
C LEU A 79 -21.56 -3.08 7.71
N CYS A 80 -22.15 -2.13 6.96
CA CYS A 80 -23.30 -1.38 7.44
C CYS A 80 -24.46 -2.31 7.84
N GLY A 81 -24.97 -2.15 9.07
CA GLY A 81 -26.11 -2.90 9.60
C GLY A 81 -25.80 -4.27 10.21
N ARG A 82 -24.52 -4.66 10.33
CA ARG A 82 -24.08 -5.83 11.10
C ARG A 82 -23.58 -5.39 12.48
N SER A 83 -24.50 -5.23 13.42
CA SER A 83 -24.22 -5.06 14.85
C SER A 83 -25.12 -6.00 15.65
#